data_AF-A0AAQ3KP42-F1
#
_entry.id   AF-A0AAQ3KP42-F1
#
_cell.length_a   1.000
_cell.length_b   1.000
_cell.length_c   1.000
_cell.angle_alpha   90.00
_cell.angle_beta   90.00
_cell.angle_gamma   90.00
#
_symmetry.space_group_name_H-M   'P 1'
#
loop_
_entity.id
_entity.type
_entity.pdbx_description
1 polymer ?
#
loop_
_entity_poly.entity_id
_entity_poly.type
_entity_poly.pdbx_seq_one_letter_code
_entity_poly.pdbx_strand_id
1 'polypeptide(L)'
;MDQHMEKIKTMDEADWNSGALTGVKTWKKKDRATKIKVVLKTDGGQDITVDATYGKVAAKFGDQRLRVLKNGDVLAIRLPNHIARPALDVVVNFWRWQQSTGAEKSPEEIKDFAEASVTEVEEEAARLDVYAAANCMVTKGFEDVTPLLRAASQRVADAMTTVSAEQAREYLGLVPDFTEEEEKKLLHDLASADN
;
A
#
# COMPACT_ATOMS: atom_id res chain seq x y z
N MET A 1 28.88 -1.66 0.38
CA MET A 1 27.55 -1.07 0.14
C MET A 1 26.76 -0.93 1.45
N ASP A 2 27.39 -1.13 2.63
CA ASP A 2 26.66 -1.62 3.80
C ASP A 2 26.48 -0.63 4.96
N GLN A 3 27.35 0.37 5.13
CA GLN A 3 27.26 1.33 6.25
C GLN A 3 26.01 2.22 6.20
N HIS A 4 25.48 2.51 5.01
CA HIS A 4 24.29 3.34 4.85
C HIS A 4 22.99 2.56 5.05
N MET A 5 22.98 1.27 4.71
CA MET A 5 21.85 0.39 5.00
C MET A 5 21.71 0.17 6.51
N GLU A 6 22.82 0.04 7.23
CA GLU A 6 22.79 0.01 8.70
C GLU A 6 22.23 1.30 9.28
N LYS A 7 22.67 2.46 8.78
CA LYS A 7 22.17 3.76 9.26
C LYS A 7 20.66 3.94 9.05
N ILE A 8 20.13 3.45 7.94
CA ILE A 8 18.69 3.49 7.63
C ILE A 8 17.89 2.51 8.51
N LYS A 9 18.50 1.41 8.94
CA LYS A 9 17.89 0.45 9.88
C LYS A 9 17.80 1.01 11.31
N THR A 10 18.68 1.94 11.67
CA THR A 10 18.77 2.48 13.04
C THR A 10 18.17 3.88 13.22
N MET A 11 17.56 4.49 12.19
CA MET A 11 16.98 5.83 12.27
C MET A 11 15.60 5.82 12.93
N ASP A 12 15.40 6.70 13.91
CA ASP A 12 14.13 6.87 14.64
C ASP A 12 13.19 7.88 13.96
N GLU A 13 11.95 7.95 14.43
CA GLU A 13 10.88 8.77 13.85
C GLU A 13 11.18 10.28 13.87
N ALA A 14 11.98 10.75 14.84
CA ALA A 14 12.39 12.14 14.92
C ALA A 14 13.42 12.49 13.83
N ASP A 15 14.38 11.60 13.58
CA ASP A 15 15.36 11.73 12.48
C ASP A 15 14.70 11.66 11.09
N TRP A 16 13.64 10.86 10.97
CA TRP A 16 12.81 10.77 9.79
C TRP A 16 12.03 12.05 9.51
N ASN A 17 11.59 12.77 10.53
CA ASN A 17 10.82 14.01 10.35
C ASN A 17 11.71 15.26 10.26
N SER A 18 12.89 15.27 10.89
CA SER A 18 13.76 16.45 11.05
C SER A 18 14.49 16.93 9.79
N GLY A 19 14.50 16.17 8.70
CA GLY A 19 15.19 16.57 7.47
C GLY A 19 16.69 16.24 7.47
N ALA A 20 17.17 15.41 8.39
CA ALA A 20 18.59 15.08 8.59
C ALA A 20 19.33 14.50 7.36
N LEU A 21 18.63 14.20 6.26
CA LEU A 21 19.20 13.89 4.95
C LEU A 21 19.19 15.14 4.05
N THR A 22 20.02 16.13 4.40
CA THR A 22 20.21 17.34 3.57
C THR A 22 21.13 17.04 2.39
N GLY A 23 20.59 17.01 1.17
CA GLY A 23 21.38 16.80 -0.05
C GLY A 23 20.56 16.48 -1.30
N VAL A 24 19.58 17.32 -1.65
CA VAL A 24 18.83 17.17 -2.91
C VAL A 24 19.69 17.69 -4.06
N LYS A 25 20.24 16.80 -4.89
CA LYS A 25 20.78 17.17 -6.22
C LYS A 25 19.70 16.95 -7.27
N THR A 26 19.52 17.92 -8.16
CA THR A 26 18.64 17.81 -9.33
C THR A 26 19.32 16.95 -10.41
N TRP A 27 18.65 15.87 -10.85
CA TRP A 27 19.20 14.91 -11.82
C TRP A 27 18.78 15.25 -13.26
N LYS A 28 19.71 15.08 -14.21
CA LYS A 28 19.44 15.19 -15.65
C LYS A 28 18.62 13.98 -16.12
N LYS A 29 17.71 14.19 -17.08
CA LYS A 29 16.73 13.19 -17.58
C LYS A 29 17.31 11.83 -18.01
N LYS A 30 18.59 11.77 -18.43
CA LYS A 30 19.24 10.54 -18.93
C LYS A 30 19.68 9.55 -17.84
N ASP A 31 19.78 9.98 -16.59
CA ASP A 31 20.26 9.13 -15.48
C ASP A 31 19.10 8.45 -14.70
N ARG A 32 17.84 8.71 -15.09
CA ARG A 32 16.64 8.48 -14.27
C ARG A 32 16.12 7.03 -14.19
N ALA A 33 16.52 6.13 -15.09
CA ALA A 33 15.72 4.93 -15.34
C ALA A 33 16.28 3.60 -14.80
N THR A 34 17.56 3.48 -14.43
CA THR A 34 18.17 2.14 -14.24
C THR A 34 18.93 1.92 -12.93
N LYS A 35 19.00 2.89 -12.01
CA LYS A 35 19.79 2.72 -10.77
C LYS A 35 19.09 3.07 -9.46
N ILE A 36 17.94 3.74 -9.51
CA ILE A 36 17.24 4.12 -8.28
C ILE A 36 16.47 2.89 -7.79
N LYS A 37 16.69 2.49 -6.55
CA LYS A 37 15.90 1.48 -5.84
C LYS A 37 14.96 2.16 -4.86
N VAL A 38 13.79 1.58 -4.65
CA VAL A 38 12.82 1.97 -3.64
C VAL A 38 12.77 0.87 -2.59
N VAL A 39 12.89 1.22 -1.32
CA VAL A 39 12.76 0.33 -0.17
C VAL A 39 11.42 0.61 0.50
N LEU A 40 10.50 -0.35 0.44
CA LEU A 40 9.28 -0.34 1.22
C LEU A 40 9.63 -0.84 2.62
N LYS A 41 9.53 0.04 3.61
CA LYS A 41 9.80 -0.27 5.02
C LYS A 41 8.50 -0.55 5.74
N THR A 42 8.38 -1.76 6.26
CA THR A 42 7.41 -2.10 7.29
C THR A 42 8.06 -1.92 8.65
N ASP A 43 7.36 -1.37 9.63
CA ASP A 43 7.89 -1.22 10.99
C ASP A 43 8.14 -2.56 11.70
N GLY A 44 7.64 -3.68 11.16
CA GLY A 44 8.00 -5.05 11.57
C GLY A 44 9.37 -5.55 11.09
N GLY A 45 10.18 -4.69 10.45
CA GLY A 45 11.56 -4.99 10.05
C GLY A 45 11.72 -5.78 8.74
N GLN A 46 10.64 -6.03 8.01
CA GLN A 46 10.66 -6.73 6.71
C GLN A 46 10.71 -5.75 5.53
N ASP A 47 11.89 -5.16 5.32
CA ASP A 47 12.13 -4.24 4.20
C ASP A 47 12.03 -4.97 2.83
N ILE A 48 11.35 -4.37 1.85
CA ILE A 48 11.29 -4.84 0.46
C ILE A 48 11.99 -3.85 -0.44
N THR A 49 12.97 -4.30 -1.22
CA THR A 49 13.62 -3.45 -2.23
C THR A 49 13.03 -3.74 -3.61
N VAL A 50 12.55 -2.70 -4.29
CA VAL A 50 12.02 -2.72 -5.65
C VAL A 50 12.77 -1.71 -6.51
N ASP A 51 12.89 -1.92 -7.81
CA ASP A 51 13.46 -0.91 -8.71
C ASP A 51 12.51 0.28 -8.88
N ALA A 52 13.04 1.50 -8.96
CA ALA A 52 12.23 2.73 -9.12
C ALA A 52 11.58 2.86 -10.51
N THR A 53 11.82 1.89 -11.39
CA THR A 53 11.02 1.70 -12.60
C THR A 53 9.57 1.32 -12.21
N TYR A 54 9.37 0.53 -11.15
CA TYR A 54 8.07 0.08 -10.61
C TYR A 54 7.29 1.22 -9.96
N GLY A 55 6.10 1.56 -10.45
CA GLY A 55 5.24 2.57 -9.79
C GLY A 55 5.09 3.91 -10.51
N LYS A 56 5.53 4.05 -11.77
CA LYS A 56 5.78 5.36 -12.42
C LYS A 56 6.52 6.36 -11.50
N VAL A 57 7.30 5.86 -10.53
CA VAL A 57 7.95 6.66 -9.47
C VAL A 57 8.85 7.73 -10.08
N ALA A 58 9.53 7.32 -11.17
CA ALA A 58 10.32 8.15 -12.07
C ALA A 58 9.67 9.49 -12.45
N ALA A 59 8.35 9.48 -12.67
CA ALA A 59 7.60 10.64 -13.13
C ALA A 59 7.17 11.56 -11.98
N LYS A 60 6.90 11.03 -10.79
CA LYS A 60 6.44 11.79 -9.62
C LYS A 60 7.57 12.30 -8.70
N PHE A 61 8.83 11.94 -8.96
CA PHE A 61 10.01 12.51 -8.30
C PHE A 61 10.16 14.04 -8.40
N GLY A 62 9.38 14.69 -9.26
CA GLY A 62 9.40 16.14 -9.41
C GLY A 62 8.73 16.92 -8.29
N ASP A 63 7.82 16.32 -7.51
CA ASP A 63 6.82 17.11 -6.78
C ASP A 63 6.58 16.74 -5.29
N GLN A 64 7.14 15.63 -4.77
CA GLN A 64 6.94 15.28 -3.36
C GLN A 64 8.19 14.80 -2.62
N ARG A 65 8.12 14.98 -1.29
CA ARG A 65 9.08 14.82 -0.18
C ARG A 65 9.76 13.45 -0.07
N LEU A 66 10.25 12.94 -1.17
CA LEU A 66 10.99 11.69 -1.30
C LEU A 66 12.46 11.98 -0.94
N ARG A 67 12.92 11.49 0.22
CA ARG A 67 14.29 11.71 0.68
C ARG A 67 15.24 10.78 -0.07
N VAL A 68 15.86 11.30 -1.12
CA VAL A 68 16.98 10.67 -1.82
C VAL A 68 18.16 10.62 -0.85
N LEU A 69 18.69 9.43 -0.58
CA LEU A 69 19.95 9.32 0.17
C LEU A 69 21.09 10.00 -0.61
N LYS A 70 22.09 10.54 0.11
CA LYS A 70 23.24 11.27 -0.45
C LYS A 70 24.02 10.54 -1.56
N ASN A 71 23.81 9.24 -1.73
CA ASN A 71 24.54 8.40 -2.69
C ASN A 71 23.72 8.09 -3.96
N GLY A 72 22.45 8.53 -4.04
CA GLY A 72 21.65 8.48 -5.27
C GLY A 72 20.80 7.22 -5.50
N ASP A 73 20.91 6.19 -4.65
CA ASP A 73 20.44 4.85 -5.06
C ASP A 73 19.25 4.27 -4.30
N VAL A 74 18.80 4.84 -3.17
CA VAL A 74 17.70 4.24 -2.37
C VAL A 74 16.70 5.29 -1.88
N LEU A 75 15.42 5.07 -2.20
CA LEU A 75 14.27 5.78 -1.70
C LEU A 75 13.54 4.91 -0.68
N ALA A 76 13.38 5.34 0.57
CA ALA A 76 12.62 4.53 1.53
C ALA A 76 11.19 5.09 1.76
N ILE A 77 10.18 4.22 1.60
CA ILE A 77 8.76 4.51 1.83
C ILE A 77 8.33 3.73 3.07
N ARG A 78 7.95 4.46 4.13
CA ARG A 78 7.44 3.86 5.36
C ARG A 78 5.95 3.55 5.23
N LEU A 79 5.60 2.33 5.60
CA LEU A 79 4.25 1.79 5.57
C LEU A 79 3.71 1.60 6.99
N PRO A 80 2.39 1.75 7.20
CA PRO A 80 1.75 1.46 8.48
C PRO A 80 2.11 0.08 9.06
N ASN A 81 2.21 0.02 10.39
CA ASN A 81 2.75 -1.13 11.14
C ASN A 81 1.93 -2.41 11.00
N HIS A 82 0.66 -2.30 10.61
CA HIS A 82 -0.24 -3.43 10.47
C HIS A 82 -0.17 -4.12 9.11
N ILE A 83 0.50 -3.54 8.10
CA ILE A 83 0.55 -4.15 6.77
C ILE A 83 1.52 -5.32 6.77
N ALA A 84 0.98 -6.54 6.64
CA ALA A 84 1.79 -7.74 6.51
C ALA A 84 2.54 -7.81 5.18
N ARG A 85 3.65 -8.56 5.18
CA ARG A 85 4.49 -8.79 4.00
C ARG A 85 3.76 -9.42 2.80
N PRO A 86 2.88 -10.43 2.96
CA PRO A 86 2.13 -10.99 1.84
C PRO A 86 1.37 -9.93 1.04
N ALA A 87 0.77 -8.94 1.72
CA ALA A 87 0.06 -7.85 1.06
C ALA A 87 0.97 -6.96 0.21
N LEU A 88 2.20 -6.73 0.67
CA LEU A 88 3.18 -5.98 -0.11
C LEU A 88 3.72 -6.78 -1.29
N ASP A 89 3.91 -8.09 -1.13
CA ASP A 89 4.33 -8.93 -2.24
C ASP A 89 3.29 -8.90 -3.38
N VAL A 90 1.98 -8.82 -3.07
CA VAL A 90 0.92 -8.59 -4.06
C VAL A 90 1.11 -7.27 -4.81
N VAL A 91 1.33 -6.15 -4.10
CA VAL A 91 1.58 -4.83 -4.71
C VAL A 91 2.82 -4.88 -5.63
N VAL A 92 3.89 -5.50 -5.17
CA VAL A 92 5.15 -5.60 -5.93
C VAL A 92 4.98 -6.50 -7.15
N ASN A 93 4.30 -7.63 -7.02
CA ASN A 93 4.02 -8.52 -8.14
C ASN A 93 3.13 -7.85 -9.18
N PHE A 94 2.15 -7.05 -8.75
CA PHE A 94 1.33 -6.23 -9.63
C PHE A 94 2.16 -5.26 -10.47
N TRP A 95 3.08 -4.52 -9.85
CA TRP A 95 4.00 -3.65 -10.60
C TRP A 95 4.94 -4.40 -11.53
N ARG A 96 5.46 -5.56 -11.10
CA ARG A 96 6.31 -6.40 -11.96
C ARG A 96 5.56 -6.88 -13.19
N TRP A 97 4.33 -7.34 -13.01
CA TRP A 97 3.47 -7.80 -14.08
C TRP A 97 3.18 -6.67 -15.08
N GLN A 98 2.84 -5.46 -14.61
CA GLN A 98 2.62 -4.30 -15.47
C GLN A 98 3.84 -3.96 -16.35
N GLN A 99 5.06 -4.32 -15.92
CA GLN A 99 6.30 -4.04 -16.64
C GLN A 99 6.86 -5.24 -17.43
N SER A 100 6.34 -6.44 -17.19
CA SER A 100 6.91 -7.69 -17.69
C SER A 100 6.94 -7.83 -19.21
N THR A 101 6.05 -7.15 -19.94
CA THR A 101 5.87 -7.41 -21.38
C THR A 101 6.36 -6.30 -22.31
N GLY A 102 6.78 -5.13 -21.81
CA GLY A 102 7.16 -3.98 -22.65
C GLY A 102 6.02 -3.39 -23.53
N ALA A 103 4.97 -4.18 -23.78
CA ALA A 103 3.70 -3.77 -24.34
C ALA A 103 2.79 -3.20 -23.25
N GLU A 104 2.07 -2.14 -23.61
CA GLU A 104 1.03 -1.53 -22.79
C GLU A 104 -0.11 -2.55 -22.57
N LYS A 105 -0.44 -2.78 -21.30
CA LYS A 105 -1.54 -3.67 -20.90
C LYS A 105 -2.88 -2.96 -21.14
N SER A 106 -3.86 -3.69 -21.65
CA SER A 106 -5.21 -3.14 -21.76
C SER A 106 -5.82 -2.90 -20.36
N PRO A 107 -6.77 -1.95 -20.23
CA PRO A 107 -7.49 -1.74 -18.97
C PRO A 107 -8.15 -3.01 -18.42
N GLU A 108 -8.65 -3.89 -19.30
CA GLU A 108 -9.26 -5.16 -18.96
C GLU A 108 -8.23 -6.14 -18.40
N GLU A 109 -7.07 -6.30 -19.05
CA GLU A 109 -5.98 -7.14 -18.54
C GLU A 109 -5.52 -6.68 -17.16
N ILE A 110 -5.43 -5.36 -16.94
CA ILE A 110 -5.02 -4.77 -15.66
C ILE A 110 -6.04 -5.10 -14.57
N LYS A 111 -7.33 -4.99 -14.89
CA LYS A 111 -8.42 -5.30 -13.97
C LYS A 111 -8.41 -6.78 -13.60
N ASP A 112 -8.37 -7.66 -14.59
CA ASP A 112 -8.42 -9.11 -14.39
C ASP A 112 -7.23 -9.60 -13.56
N PHE A 113 -6.03 -9.10 -13.85
CA PHE A 113 -4.84 -9.43 -13.07
C PHE A 113 -4.92 -8.89 -11.63
N ALA A 114 -5.46 -7.69 -11.42
CA ALA A 114 -5.65 -7.14 -10.08
C ALA A 114 -6.62 -8.00 -9.25
N GLU A 115 -7.75 -8.41 -9.84
CA GLU A 115 -8.73 -9.28 -9.20
C GLU A 115 -8.16 -10.66 -8.87
N ALA A 116 -7.41 -11.26 -9.80
CA ALA A 116 -6.71 -12.52 -9.56
C ALA A 116 -5.70 -12.40 -8.42
N SER A 117 -4.88 -11.35 -8.42
CA SER A 117 -3.83 -11.12 -7.42
C SER A 117 -4.38 -10.99 -5.99
N VAL A 118 -5.55 -10.37 -5.83
CA VAL A 118 -6.23 -10.26 -4.52
C VAL A 118 -6.85 -11.59 -4.12
N THR A 119 -7.40 -12.34 -5.08
CA THR A 119 -8.09 -13.61 -4.84
C THR A 119 -7.14 -14.73 -4.44
N GLU A 120 -5.93 -14.76 -5.02
CA GLU A 120 -4.88 -15.74 -4.70
C GLU A 120 -4.34 -15.62 -3.27
N VAL A 121 -4.62 -14.51 -2.57
CA VAL A 121 -4.29 -14.39 -1.15
C VAL A 121 -5.22 -15.31 -0.36
N GLU A 122 -4.66 -16.42 0.11
CA GLU A 122 -5.40 -17.48 0.83
C GLU A 122 -5.95 -16.96 2.17
N GLU A 123 -5.15 -16.19 2.91
CA GLU A 123 -5.52 -15.69 4.23
C GLU A 123 -6.39 -14.43 4.14
N GLU A 124 -7.56 -14.48 4.76
CA GLU A 124 -8.55 -13.41 4.70
C GLU A 124 -8.07 -12.11 5.36
N ALA A 125 -7.38 -12.22 6.50
CA ALA A 125 -6.72 -11.07 7.13
C ALA A 125 -5.67 -10.43 6.21
N ALA A 126 -4.92 -11.24 5.45
CA ALA A 126 -3.95 -10.73 4.49
C ALA A 126 -4.61 -10.01 3.30
N ARG A 127 -5.87 -10.30 2.95
CA ARG A 127 -6.62 -9.54 1.93
C ARG A 127 -6.95 -8.13 2.39
N LEU A 128 -7.33 -7.96 3.66
CA LEU A 128 -7.54 -6.64 4.24
C LEU A 128 -6.23 -5.83 4.25
N ASP A 129 -5.11 -6.50 4.49
CA ASP A 129 -3.78 -5.87 4.37
C ASP A 129 -3.44 -5.48 2.92
N VAL A 130 -3.90 -6.23 1.90
CA VAL A 130 -3.74 -5.82 0.49
C VAL A 130 -4.48 -4.50 0.23
N TYR A 131 -5.71 -4.36 0.76
CA TYR A 131 -6.42 -3.08 0.71
C TYR A 131 -5.63 -1.97 1.39
N ALA A 132 -5.16 -2.19 2.63
CA ALA A 132 -4.38 -1.20 3.38
C ALA A 132 -3.09 -0.81 2.65
N ALA A 133 -2.37 -1.79 2.08
CA ALA A 133 -1.17 -1.57 1.29
C ALA A 133 -1.45 -0.76 0.03
N ALA A 134 -2.43 -1.16 -0.78
CA ALA A 134 -2.78 -0.47 -2.01
C ALA A 134 -3.27 0.97 -1.73
N ASN A 135 -4.09 1.18 -0.70
CA ASN A 135 -4.55 2.50 -0.29
C ASN A 135 -3.37 3.38 0.18
N CYS A 136 -2.44 2.81 0.95
CA CYS A 136 -1.22 3.49 1.37
C CYS A 136 -0.36 3.92 0.17
N MET A 137 -0.27 3.09 -0.87
CA MET A 137 0.45 3.44 -2.10
C MET A 137 -0.27 4.55 -2.87
N VAL A 138 -1.59 4.46 -3.07
CA VAL A 138 -2.36 5.51 -3.75
C VAL A 138 -2.24 6.86 -3.03
N THR A 139 -2.38 6.89 -1.70
CA THR A 139 -2.25 8.12 -0.90
C THR A 139 -0.84 8.72 -0.93
N LYS A 140 0.19 7.89 -1.17
CA LYS A 140 1.58 8.33 -1.39
C LYS A 140 1.88 8.67 -2.86
N GLY A 141 0.87 8.70 -3.72
CA GLY A 141 0.96 9.14 -5.11
C GLY A 141 1.18 8.02 -6.13
N PHE A 142 1.21 6.75 -5.73
CA PHE A 142 1.34 5.61 -6.66
C PHE A 142 -0.04 5.24 -7.24
N GLU A 143 -0.55 6.07 -8.14
CA GLU A 143 -1.89 5.88 -8.74
C GLU A 143 -1.99 4.65 -9.65
N ASP A 144 -0.87 4.10 -10.11
CA ASP A 144 -0.84 2.92 -10.97
C ASP A 144 -1.27 1.64 -10.23
N VAL A 145 -1.34 1.66 -8.89
CA VAL A 145 -1.94 0.60 -8.06
C VAL A 145 -3.44 0.78 -7.81
N THR A 146 -4.08 1.83 -8.34
CA THR A 146 -5.53 2.05 -8.18
C THR A 146 -6.39 0.85 -8.59
N PRO A 147 -6.09 0.11 -9.66
CA PRO A 147 -6.84 -1.10 -10.00
C PRO A 147 -6.77 -2.17 -8.90
N LEU A 148 -5.61 -2.31 -8.25
CA LEU A 148 -5.43 -3.20 -7.10
C LEU A 148 -6.22 -2.72 -5.88
N LEU A 149 -6.22 -1.41 -5.60
CA LEU A 149 -7.06 -0.83 -4.55
C LEU A 149 -8.54 -1.11 -4.82
N ARG A 150 -9.00 -0.93 -6.06
CA ARG A 150 -10.40 -1.20 -6.44
C ARG A 150 -10.76 -2.66 -6.26
N ALA A 151 -9.91 -3.59 -6.73
CA ALA A 151 -10.14 -5.03 -6.57
C ALA A 151 -10.20 -5.42 -5.08
N ALA A 152 -9.26 -4.95 -4.27
CA ALA A 152 -9.26 -5.20 -2.82
C ALA A 152 -10.48 -4.59 -2.13
N SER A 153 -10.88 -3.37 -2.51
CA SER A 153 -12.08 -2.71 -1.96
C SER A 153 -13.35 -3.48 -2.28
N GLN A 154 -13.50 -3.94 -3.53
CA GLN A 154 -14.65 -4.72 -3.95
C GLN A 154 -14.70 -6.03 -3.18
N ARG A 155 -13.56 -6.70 -2.99
CA ARG A 155 -13.52 -7.95 -2.24
C ARG A 155 -13.96 -7.80 -0.78
N VAL A 156 -13.53 -6.71 -0.12
CA VAL A 156 -14.00 -6.35 1.23
C VAL A 156 -15.50 -6.08 1.21
N ALA A 157 -16.00 -5.32 0.23
CA ALA A 157 -17.43 -5.05 0.11
C ALA A 157 -18.25 -6.34 -0.07
N ASP A 158 -17.80 -7.25 -0.95
CA ASP A 158 -18.47 -8.54 -1.18
C ASP A 158 -18.52 -9.39 0.10
N ALA A 159 -17.43 -9.42 0.88
CA ALA A 159 -17.39 -10.10 2.17
C ALA A 159 -18.38 -9.50 3.18
N MET A 160 -18.59 -8.18 3.14
CA MET A 160 -19.53 -7.49 4.02
C MET A 160 -21.00 -7.77 3.68
N THR A 161 -21.33 -8.17 2.44
CA THR A 161 -22.74 -8.38 2.04
C THR A 161 -23.40 -9.60 2.67
N THR A 162 -22.62 -10.55 3.18
CA THR A 162 -23.11 -11.85 3.64
C THR A 162 -22.98 -12.08 5.15
N VAL A 163 -22.42 -11.11 5.88
CA VAL A 163 -22.08 -11.23 7.30
C VAL A 163 -22.98 -10.34 8.17
N SER A 164 -23.21 -10.76 9.42
CA SER A 164 -23.90 -9.92 10.40
C SER A 164 -23.04 -8.73 10.85
N ALA A 165 -23.63 -7.76 11.55
CA ALA A 165 -22.88 -6.62 12.10
C ALA A 165 -21.78 -7.08 13.08
N GLU A 166 -22.04 -8.11 13.89
CA GLU A 166 -21.06 -8.68 14.82
C GLU A 166 -19.91 -9.36 14.07
N GLN A 167 -20.23 -10.14 13.04
CA GLN A 167 -19.23 -10.79 12.19
C GLN A 167 -18.39 -9.78 11.40
N ALA A 168 -19.02 -8.69 10.92
CA ALA A 168 -18.31 -7.58 10.28
C ALA A 168 -17.35 -6.88 11.25
N ARG A 169 -17.77 -6.66 12.51
CA ARG A 169 -16.90 -6.09 13.55
C ARG A 169 -15.70 -6.99 13.81
N GLU A 170 -15.93 -8.29 13.98
CA GLU A 170 -14.84 -9.26 14.17
C GLU A 170 -13.89 -9.30 12.97
N TYR A 171 -14.43 -9.39 11.75
CA TYR A 171 -13.66 -9.39 10.50
C TYR A 171 -12.78 -8.15 10.35
N LEU A 172 -13.30 -6.97 10.70
CA LEU A 172 -12.58 -5.69 10.61
C LEU A 172 -11.73 -5.38 11.86
N GLY A 173 -11.77 -6.23 12.89
CA GLY A 173 -11.10 -5.97 14.17
C GLY A 173 -11.64 -4.73 14.90
N LEU A 174 -12.92 -4.40 14.72
CA LEU A 174 -13.58 -3.25 15.33
C LEU A 174 -14.06 -3.59 16.74
N VAL A 175 -13.78 -2.67 17.68
CA VAL A 175 -14.32 -2.74 19.03
C VAL A 175 -15.72 -2.13 19.04
N PRO A 176 -16.75 -2.79 19.61
CA PRO A 176 -18.07 -2.19 19.77
C PRO A 176 -17.99 -0.91 20.61
N ASP A 177 -18.43 0.21 20.05
CA ASP A 177 -18.42 1.52 20.69
C ASP A 177 -19.83 2.02 21.08
N PHE A 178 -20.87 1.35 20.60
CA PHE A 178 -22.26 1.59 21.00
C PHE A 178 -22.60 0.95 22.34
N THR A 179 -23.43 1.63 23.12
CA THR A 179 -24.11 1.05 24.28
C THR A 179 -25.29 0.17 23.85
N GLU A 180 -25.76 -0.73 24.71
CA GLU A 180 -26.92 -1.60 24.42
C GLU A 180 -28.19 -0.80 24.07
N GLU A 181 -28.38 0.38 24.67
CA GLU A 181 -29.53 1.25 24.39
C GLU A 181 -29.44 1.89 23.01
N GLU A 182 -28.25 2.33 22.59
CA GLU A 182 -28.03 2.91 21.26
C GLU A 182 -28.18 1.85 20.16
N GLU A 183 -27.68 0.63 20.39
CA GLU A 183 -27.79 -0.47 19.44
C GLU A 183 -29.25 -0.90 19.25
N LYS A 184 -30.03 -1.01 20.34
CA LYS A 184 -31.47 -1.28 20.26
C LYS A 184 -32.23 -0.20 19.50
N LYS A 185 -31.86 1.07 19.70
CA LYS A 185 -32.49 2.19 18.99
C LYS A 185 -32.18 2.14 17.49
N LEU A 186 -30.94 1.88 17.11
CA LEU A 186 -30.55 1.73 15.71
C LEU A 186 -31.28 0.56 15.02
N LEU A 187 -31.41 -0.58 15.70
CA LEU A 187 -32.16 -1.73 15.18
C LEU A 187 -33.65 -1.43 15.01
N HIS A 188 -34.24 -0.72 15.97
CA HIS A 188 -35.64 -0.28 15.87
C HIS A 188 -35.84 0.69 14.69
N ASP A 189 -34.97 1.68 14.54
CA ASP A 189 -35.06 2.69 13.49
C ASP A 189 -34.90 2.04 12.09
N LEU A 190 -33.97 1.09 11.93
CA LEU A 190 -33.81 0.31 10.70
C LEU A 190 -35.06 -0.53 10.37
N ALA A 191 -35.60 -1.26 11.35
CA ALA A 191 -36.82 -2.05 11.15
C ALA A 191 -38.05 -1.19 10.83
N SER A 192 -38.05 0.07 11.28
CA SER A 192 -39.11 1.03 10.96
C SER A 192 -38.94 1.72 9.60
N ALA A 193 -37.76 1.66 8.99
CA ALA A 193 -37.47 2.25 7.68
C ALA A 193 -37.82 1.32 6.50
N ASP A 194 -37.93 0.01 6.74
CA ASP A 194 -38.31 -1.00 5.75
C ASP A 194 -39.85 -1.22 5.67
N ASN A 195 -40.64 -0.46 6.44
CA ASN A 195 -42.12 -0.42 6.41
C ASN A 195 -42.63 0.89 5.79
#